data_AF-A0A953F5S1-F1
#
_entry.id   AF-A0A953F5S1-F1
#
_cell.length_a   1.000
_cell.length_b   1.000
_cell.length_c   1.000
_cell.angle_alpha   90.00
_cell.angle_beta   90.00
_cell.angle_gamma   90.00
#
_symmetry.space_group_name_H-M   'P 1'
#
loop_
_entity.id
_entity.type
_entity.pdbx_description
1 polymer ?
#
loop_
_entity_poly.entity_id
_entity_poly.type
_entity_poly.pdbx_seq_one_letter_code
_entity_poly.pdbx_strand_id
1 'polypeptide(L)'
;MFDYQIKLQRWMLRLNARLQNLSDGYPAFGLDAQDPNVVLDVAYPENPSRGLVLIRMFFGMIYVMIPHGICLIFLGLASAFVNLIAFFAVLITGKYPKGMHDFMTGVLRWNIRVGLYMGYFTDTYPPFTMAETDPIDWSKSNGVEDHLVG
;
A
#
# COMPACT_ATOMS: atom_id res chain seq x y z
N MET A 1 -16.34 8.76 -8.96
CA MET A 1 -15.92 7.34 -9.02
C MET A 1 -14.61 7.11 -8.28
N PHE A 2 -13.57 7.88 -8.57
CA PHE A 2 -12.27 7.82 -7.87
C PHE A 2 -12.39 7.90 -6.34
N ASP A 3 -13.13 8.88 -5.81
CA ASP A 3 -13.30 9.05 -4.35
C ASP A 3 -13.91 7.83 -3.69
N TYR A 4 -14.87 7.16 -4.34
CA TYR A 4 -15.45 5.93 -3.86
C TYR A 4 -14.40 4.81 -3.78
N GLN A 5 -13.57 4.69 -4.82
CA GLN A 5 -12.53 3.67 -4.84
C GLN A 5 -11.45 3.93 -3.77
N ILE A 6 -11.02 5.18 -3.55
CA ILE A 6 -10.09 5.53 -2.47
C ILE A 6 -10.69 5.22 -1.10
N LYS A 7 -11.95 5.59 -0.88
CA LYS A 7 -12.64 5.27 0.38
C LYS A 7 -12.73 3.75 0.59
N LEU A 8 -12.97 2.98 -0.47
CA LEU A 8 -12.96 1.52 -0.42
C LEU A 8 -11.56 0.98 -0.10
N GLN A 9 -10.50 1.53 -0.69
CA GLN A 9 -9.12 1.16 -0.38
C GLN A 9 -8.77 1.46 1.08
N ARG A 10 -9.18 2.63 1.60
CA ARG A 10 -9.02 2.98 3.03
C ARG A 10 -9.77 2.01 3.94
N TRP A 11 -10.98 1.62 3.57
CA TRP A 11 -11.74 0.62 4.32
C TRP A 11 -11.06 -0.76 4.29
N MET A 12 -10.66 -1.23 3.10
CA MET A 12 -9.95 -2.50 2.93
C MET A 12 -8.64 -2.51 3.70
N LEU A 13 -7.89 -1.41 3.70
CA LEU A 13 -6.64 -1.30 4.44
C LEU A 13 -6.88 -1.45 5.95
N ARG A 14 -7.88 -0.74 6.50
CA ARG A 14 -8.24 -0.86 7.91
C ARG A 14 -8.62 -2.30 8.24
N LEU A 15 -9.43 -2.95 7.41
CA LEU A 15 -9.83 -4.34 7.59
C LEU A 15 -8.62 -5.30 7.56
N ASN A 16 -7.76 -5.18 6.55
CA ASN A 16 -6.57 -6.02 6.41
C ASN A 16 -5.61 -5.86 7.59
N ALA A 17 -5.42 -4.63 8.07
CA ALA A 17 -4.59 -4.37 9.24
C ALA A 17 -5.09 -5.12 10.49
N ARG A 18 -6.41 -5.27 10.68
CA ARG A 18 -6.96 -6.06 11.81
C ARG A 18 -6.81 -7.55 11.59
N LEU A 19 -7.12 -8.04 10.39
CA LEU A 19 -6.96 -9.45 10.06
C LEU A 19 -5.51 -9.90 10.22
N GLN A 20 -4.56 -9.00 9.99
CA GLN A 20 -3.13 -9.26 10.15
C GLN A 20 -2.59 -8.91 11.55
N ASN A 21 -3.45 -8.56 12.51
CA ASN A 21 -3.07 -8.19 13.89
C ASN A 21 -2.10 -7.00 13.99
N LEU A 22 -2.08 -6.08 13.01
CA LEU A 22 -1.22 -4.88 13.04
C LEU A 22 -1.79 -3.78 13.92
N SER A 23 -3.12 -3.64 13.93
CA SER A 23 -3.81 -2.65 14.75
C SER A 23 -4.94 -3.32 15.51
N ASP A 24 -5.01 -3.00 16.80
CA ASP A 24 -6.08 -3.46 17.66
C ASP A 24 -7.39 -2.67 17.42
N GLY A 25 -8.46 -3.21 17.99
CA GLY A 25 -9.80 -2.63 17.95
C GLY A 25 -10.60 -2.96 16.70
N TYR A 26 -11.91 -2.74 16.79
CA TYR A 26 -12.83 -3.02 15.70
C TYR A 26 -12.69 -1.97 14.59
N PRO A 27 -12.55 -2.34 13.30
CA PRO A 27 -12.42 -1.35 12.23
C PRO A 27 -13.69 -0.51 12.15
N ALA A 28 -13.52 0.81 12.18
CA ALA A 28 -14.67 1.72 12.09
C ALA A 28 -15.39 1.49 10.75
N PHE A 29 -16.68 1.18 10.82
CA PHE A 29 -17.50 0.90 9.65
C PHE A 29 -17.77 2.17 8.83
N GLY A 30 -17.94 1.97 7.53
CA GLY A 30 -18.24 3.04 6.60
C GLY A 30 -17.02 3.58 5.86
N LEU A 31 -17.30 4.11 4.67
CA LEU A 31 -16.32 4.62 3.72
C LEU A 31 -15.66 5.94 4.19
N ASP A 32 -16.35 6.69 5.05
CA ASP A 32 -15.92 8.00 5.55
C ASP A 32 -15.30 7.95 6.96
N ALA A 33 -15.26 6.77 7.57
CA ALA A 33 -14.70 6.60 8.90
C ALA A 33 -13.17 6.76 8.89
N GLN A 34 -12.65 7.52 9.86
CA GLN A 34 -11.23 7.78 10.04
C GLN A 34 -10.67 6.89 11.15
N ASP A 35 -9.37 6.58 11.07
CA ASP A 35 -8.68 5.69 11.99
C ASP A 35 -7.32 6.30 12.37
N PRO A 36 -7.01 6.50 13.65
CA PRO A 36 -5.74 7.07 14.09
C PRO A 36 -4.54 6.14 13.83
N ASN A 37 -4.76 4.83 13.71
CA ASN A 37 -3.68 3.84 13.58
C ASN A 37 -3.33 3.52 12.12
N VAL A 38 -4.21 3.85 11.18
CA VAL A 38 -4.10 3.43 9.78
C VAL A 38 -4.54 4.57 8.86
N VAL A 39 -3.56 5.25 8.27
CA VAL A 39 -3.79 6.38 7.37
C VAL A 39 -3.25 6.04 5.99
N LEU A 40 -4.09 6.23 4.97
CA LEU A 40 -3.71 6.15 3.56
C LEU A 40 -4.07 7.46 2.88
N ASP A 41 -3.03 8.24 2.59
CA ASP A 41 -3.15 9.47 1.82
C ASP A 41 -2.67 9.22 0.39
N VAL A 42 -3.52 9.55 -0.58
CA VAL A 42 -3.29 9.34 -2.00
C VAL A 42 -3.76 10.60 -2.71
N ALA A 43 -2.83 11.35 -3.29
CA ALA A 43 -3.17 12.54 -4.05
C ALA A 43 -3.93 12.16 -5.32
N TYR A 44 -4.88 13.00 -5.72
CA TYR A 44 -5.62 12.83 -6.97
C TYR A 44 -4.70 13.17 -8.16
N PRO A 45 -4.44 12.25 -9.10
CA PRO A 45 -3.67 12.59 -10.29
C PRO A 45 -4.54 13.43 -11.23
N GLU A 46 -4.29 14.73 -11.30
CA GLU A 46 -5.09 15.66 -12.15
C GLU A 46 -4.90 15.39 -13.65
N ASN A 47 -3.75 14.86 -14.07
CA ASN A 47 -3.41 14.62 -15.48
C ASN A 47 -2.84 13.21 -15.72
N PRO A 48 -3.67 12.15 -15.71
CA PRO A 48 -3.20 10.80 -16.01
C PRO A 48 -2.74 10.68 -17.46
N SER A 49 -1.57 10.09 -17.66
CA SER A 49 -0.94 9.97 -18.98
C SER A 49 -1.66 8.93 -19.85
N ARG A 50 -2.48 9.39 -20.81
CA ARG A 50 -3.35 8.54 -21.67
C ARG A 50 -2.62 7.42 -22.40
N GLY A 51 -1.41 7.68 -22.90
CA GLY A 51 -0.60 6.67 -23.61
C GLY A 51 -0.07 5.58 -22.69
N LEU A 52 0.30 5.95 -21.46
CA LEU A 52 0.81 5.01 -20.47
C LEU A 52 -0.32 4.15 -19.88
N VAL A 53 -1.58 4.62 -19.85
CA VAL A 53 -2.75 3.75 -19.60
C VAL A 53 -2.85 2.61 -20.62
N LEU A 54 -2.68 2.90 -21.92
CA LEU A 54 -2.73 1.87 -22.96
C LEU A 54 -1.57 0.88 -22.83
N ILE A 55 -0.35 1.37 -22.57
CA ILE A 55 0.81 0.50 -22.33
C ILE A 55 0.56 -0.39 -21.10
N ARG A 56 0.01 0.17 -20.02
CA ARG A 56 -0.33 -0.60 -18.82
C ARG A 56 -1.38 -1.66 -19.06
N MET A 57 -2.37 -1.36 -19.90
CA MET A 57 -3.44 -2.31 -20.23
C MET A 57 -2.88 -3.56 -20.93
N PHE A 58 -1.95 -3.41 -21.87
CA PHE A 58 -1.39 -4.54 -22.63
C PHE A 58 -0.15 -5.18 -21.99
N PHE A 59 0.78 -4.36 -21.48
CA PHE A 59 2.07 -4.82 -20.98
C PHE A 59 2.22 -4.66 -19.47
N GLY A 60 1.50 -3.72 -18.85
CA GLY A 60 1.59 -3.46 -17.42
C GLY A 60 1.19 -4.65 -16.56
N MET A 61 0.14 -5.38 -16.93
CA MET A 61 -0.24 -6.61 -16.20
C MET A 61 0.93 -7.60 -16.17
N ILE A 62 1.52 -7.94 -17.32
CA ILE A 62 2.60 -8.94 -17.37
C ILE A 62 3.87 -8.40 -16.70
N TYR A 63 4.26 -7.17 -17.02
CA TYR A 63 5.51 -6.54 -16.54
C TYR A 63 5.52 -6.26 -15.04
N VAL A 64 4.36 -5.98 -14.43
CA VAL A 64 4.27 -5.70 -12.99
C VAL A 64 3.86 -6.95 -12.22
N MET A 65 2.81 -7.65 -12.66
CA MET A 65 2.30 -8.80 -11.90
C MET A 65 3.28 -9.97 -11.85
N ILE A 66 4.10 -10.19 -12.88
CA ILE A 66 5.06 -11.30 -12.83
C ILE A 66 6.15 -11.03 -11.77
N PRO A 67 6.96 -9.96 -11.85
CA PRO A 67 8.03 -9.79 -10.88
C PRO A 67 7.48 -9.48 -9.48
N HIS A 68 6.47 -8.61 -9.35
CA HIS A 68 5.88 -8.31 -8.04
C HIS A 68 5.06 -9.45 -7.48
N GLY A 69 4.28 -10.14 -8.32
CA GLY A 69 3.46 -11.26 -7.88
C GLY A 69 4.29 -12.40 -7.34
N ILE A 70 5.41 -12.74 -7.99
CA ILE A 70 6.33 -13.77 -7.46
C ILE A 70 6.84 -13.36 -6.07
N CYS A 71 7.37 -12.15 -5.91
CA CYS A 71 7.85 -11.67 -4.61
C CYS A 71 6.75 -11.63 -3.54
N LEU A 72 5.56 -11.14 -3.90
CA LEU A 72 4.43 -11.02 -2.99
C LEU A 72 3.83 -12.37 -2.61
N ILE A 73 3.92 -13.41 -3.45
CA ILE A 73 3.52 -14.78 -3.08
C ILE A 73 4.42 -15.30 -1.96
N PHE A 74 5.74 -15.20 -2.09
CA PHE A 74 6.67 -15.64 -1.05
C PHE A 74 6.52 -14.83 0.23
N LEU A 75 6.39 -13.50 0.12
CA LEU A 75 6.16 -12.63 1.26
C LEU A 75 4.80 -12.85 1.91
N GLY A 76 3.76 -13.13 1.14
CA GLY A 76 2.43 -13.46 1.65
C GLY A 76 2.44 -14.76 2.44
N LEU A 77 3.17 -15.77 1.97
CA LEU A 77 3.35 -17.02 2.70
C LEU A 77 4.14 -16.80 4.00
N ALA A 78 5.24 -16.06 3.95
CA ALA A 78 5.97 -15.67 5.16
C ALA A 78 5.11 -14.87 6.14
N SER A 79 4.24 -13.98 5.62
CA SER A 79 3.30 -13.20 6.42
C SER A 79 2.24 -14.08 7.09
N ALA A 80 1.77 -15.14 6.43
CA ALA A 80 0.85 -16.08 7.08
C ALA A 80 1.49 -16.75 8.31
N PHE A 81 2.74 -17.21 8.18
CA PHE A 81 3.48 -17.81 9.30
C PHE A 81 3.78 -16.80 10.41
N VAL A 82 4.27 -15.61 10.07
CA VAL A 82 4.59 -14.58 11.06
C VAL A 82 3.32 -14.08 11.76
N ASN A 83 2.18 -13.99 11.09
CA ASN A 83 0.90 -13.64 11.73
C ASN A 83 0.48 -14.72 12.74
N LEU A 84 0.59 -16.00 12.39
CA LEU A 84 0.31 -17.10 13.31
C LEU A 84 1.24 -17.09 14.53
N ILE A 85 2.53 -16.86 14.32
CA ILE A 85 3.51 -16.75 15.42
C ILE A 85 3.21 -15.51 16.27
N ALA A 86 2.90 -14.38 15.65
CA ALA A 86 2.57 -13.14 16.36
C ALA A 86 1.31 -13.30 17.22
N PHE A 87 0.31 -14.04 16.76
CA PHE A 87 -0.87 -14.39 17.55
C PHE A 87 -0.48 -15.10 18.86
N PHE A 88 0.35 -16.14 18.79
CA PHE A 88 0.84 -16.83 19.99
C PHE A 88 1.77 -15.95 20.84
N ALA A 89 2.61 -15.14 20.21
CA ALA A 89 3.50 -14.22 20.91
C ALA A 89 2.71 -13.20 21.73
N VAL A 90 1.66 -12.60 21.17
CA VAL A 90 0.77 -11.68 21.88
C VAL A 90 -0.01 -12.39 22.98
N LEU A 91 -0.47 -13.62 22.76
CA LEU A 91 -1.17 -14.41 23.79
C LEU A 91 -0.30 -14.64 25.03
N ILE A 92 0.99 -14.92 24.83
CA ILE A 92 1.94 -15.23 25.92
C ILE A 92 2.51 -13.96 26.55
N THR A 93 2.92 -12.99 25.74
CA THR A 93 3.69 -11.82 26.20
C THR A 93 2.84 -10.55 26.37
N GLY A 94 1.61 -10.55 25.85
CA GLY A 94 0.74 -9.38 25.80
C GLY A 94 1.25 -8.25 24.89
N LYS A 95 2.32 -8.47 24.11
CA LYS A 95 2.97 -7.45 23.29
C LYS A 95 3.26 -7.99 21.90
N TYR A 96 3.01 -7.17 20.87
CA TYR A 96 3.37 -7.52 19.51
C TYR A 96 4.88 -7.30 19.28
N PRO A 97 5.65 -8.31 18.86
CA PRO A 97 7.08 -8.14 18.60
C PRO A 97 7.35 -7.13 17.48
N LYS A 98 8.14 -6.08 17.77
CA LYS A 98 8.40 -4.98 16.83
C LYS A 98 8.89 -5.46 15.46
N GLY A 99 9.84 -6.41 15.41
CA GLY A 99 10.36 -6.92 14.13
C GLY A 99 9.32 -7.63 13.26
N MET A 100 8.36 -8.34 13.88
CA MET A 100 7.25 -8.96 13.16
C MET A 100 6.28 -7.90 12.62
N HIS A 101 6.03 -6.87 13.42
CA HIS A 101 5.16 -5.75 13.05
C HIS A 101 5.76 -4.96 11.87
N ASP A 102 7.05 -4.65 11.93
CA ASP A 102 7.78 -3.94 10.89
C ASP A 102 7.81 -4.74 9.58
N PHE A 103 7.95 -6.07 9.66
CA PHE A 103 7.84 -6.95 8.50
C PHE A 103 6.43 -6.91 7.89
N MET A 104 5.38 -7.11 8.70
CA MET A 104 4.00 -7.09 8.23
C MET A 104 3.60 -5.76 7.59
N THR A 105 3.94 -4.65 8.26
CA THR A 105 3.68 -3.31 7.74
C THR A 105 4.41 -3.07 6.42
N GLY A 106 5.64 -3.55 6.28
CA GLY A 106 6.40 -3.48 5.03
C GLY A 106 5.74 -4.26 3.88
N VAL A 107 5.26 -5.48 4.14
CA VAL A 107 4.53 -6.30 3.15
C VAL A 107 3.20 -5.65 2.77
N LEU A 108 2.47 -5.10 3.74
CA LEU A 108 1.21 -4.42 3.52
C LEU A 108 1.41 -3.13 2.69
N ARG A 109 2.41 -2.30 3.03
CA ARG A 109 2.82 -1.11 2.25
C ARG A 109 3.14 -1.48 0.82
N TRP A 110 3.88 -2.57 0.60
CA TRP A 110 4.21 -3.02 -0.74
C TRP A 110 2.97 -3.46 -1.53
N ASN A 111 2.09 -4.25 -0.93
CA ASN A 111 0.81 -4.65 -1.55
C ASN A 111 -0.02 -3.45 -1.99
N ILE A 112 -0.14 -2.42 -1.12
CA ILE A 112 -0.89 -1.20 -1.45
C ILE A 112 -0.23 -0.45 -2.61
N ARG A 113 1.11 -0.30 -2.63
CA ARG A 113 1.82 0.37 -3.74
C ARG A 113 1.54 -0.31 -5.08
N VAL A 114 1.58 -1.65 -5.13
CA VAL A 114 1.26 -2.41 -6.34
C VAL A 114 -0.23 -2.25 -6.69
N GLY A 115 -1.13 -2.31 -5.70
CA GLY A 115 -2.55 -2.12 -5.90
C GLY A 115 -2.92 -0.73 -6.41
N LEU A 116 -2.28 0.33 -5.91
CA LEU A 116 -2.49 1.71 -6.36
C LEU A 116 -2.01 1.90 -7.80
N TYR A 117 -0.83 1.36 -8.15
CA TYR A 117 -0.31 1.41 -9.51
C TYR A 117 -1.21 0.67 -10.50
N MET A 118 -1.62 -0.55 -10.17
CA MET A 118 -2.50 -1.37 -11.00
C MET A 118 -3.93 -0.84 -11.05
N GLY A 119 -4.37 -0.15 -9.99
CA GLY A 119 -5.67 0.52 -9.90
C GLY A 119 -5.71 1.88 -10.58
N TYR A 120 -4.65 2.30 -11.28
CA TYR A 120 -4.54 3.60 -11.95
C TYR A 120 -4.66 4.82 -11.02
N PHE A 121 -4.32 4.64 -9.74
CA PHE A 121 -4.27 5.73 -8.76
C PHE A 121 -2.96 6.51 -8.81
N THR A 122 -1.90 5.91 -9.35
CA THR A 122 -0.59 6.53 -9.52
C THR A 122 0.05 6.12 -10.82
N ASP A 123 0.77 7.06 -11.44
CA ASP A 123 1.58 6.81 -12.63
C ASP A 123 3.01 6.34 -12.30
N THR A 124 3.38 6.25 -11.02
CA THR A 124 4.74 5.92 -10.59
C THR A 124 4.90 4.42 -10.35
N TYR A 125 5.88 3.80 -11.02
CA TYR A 125 6.18 2.37 -10.87
C TYR A 125 6.58 2.00 -9.43
N PRO A 126 5.99 0.96 -8.82
CA PRO A 126 6.22 0.63 -7.43
C PRO A 126 7.62 0.02 -7.21
N PRO A 127 8.44 0.57 -6.29
CA PRO A 127 9.75 0.01 -5.98
C PRO A 127 9.62 -1.36 -5.28
N PHE A 128 10.60 -2.24 -5.51
CA PHE A 128 10.72 -3.56 -4.86
C PHE A 128 11.30 -3.41 -3.45
N THR A 129 10.55 -2.75 -2.56
CA THR A 129 11.00 -2.52 -1.19
C THR A 129 9.85 -2.65 -0.21
N MET A 130 10.18 -3.14 0.98
CA MET A 130 9.30 -3.14 2.16
C MET A 130 9.50 -1.88 3.01
N ALA A 131 10.54 -1.09 2.73
CA ALA A 131 10.84 0.11 3.49
C ALA A 131 9.76 1.19 3.29
N GLU A 132 9.75 2.11 4.24
CA GLU A 132 9.20 3.44 4.01
C GLU A 132 9.95 4.05 2.83
N THR A 133 9.22 4.28 1.76
CA THR A 133 9.72 5.11 0.67
C THR A 133 9.27 6.51 0.98
N ASP A 134 10.08 7.51 0.64
CA ASP A 134 9.66 8.90 0.75
C ASP A 134 8.24 9.06 0.16
N PRO A 135 7.41 9.97 0.74
CA PRO A 135 6.15 10.35 0.12
C PRO A 135 6.39 10.55 -1.37
N ILE A 136 5.51 10.03 -2.22
CA ILE A 136 5.64 10.18 -3.68
C ILE A 136 5.86 11.67 -3.95
N ASP A 137 7.08 12.02 -4.32
CA ASP A 137 7.51 13.40 -4.46
C ASP A 137 7.00 13.93 -5.79
N TRP A 138 5.79 14.48 -5.76
CA TRP A 138 5.09 15.03 -6.91
C TRP A 138 5.85 16.18 -7.58
N SER A 139 6.87 16.77 -6.92
CA SER A 139 7.77 17.75 -7.54
C SER A 139 8.60 17.14 -8.67
N LYS A 140 8.88 15.83 -8.61
CA LYS A 140 9.68 15.13 -9.62
C LYS A 140 8.87 14.58 -10.78
N SER A 141 7.55 14.41 -10.62
CA SER A 141 6.68 13.88 -11.68
C SER A 141 6.11 14.97 -12.59
N ASN A 142 5.88 16.16 -12.05
CA ASN A 142 5.52 17.33 -12.82
C ASN A 142 6.83 18.07 -13.08
N GLY A 143 7.23 18.29 -14.33
CA GLY A 143 8.42 19.08 -14.68
C GLY A 143 8.31 20.56 -14.28
N VAL A 144 8.01 20.83 -13.01
CA VAL A 144 8.10 22.13 -12.38
C VAL A 144 9.57 22.31 -12.07
N GLU A 145 10.30 22.69 -13.11
CA GLU A 145 11.65 23.18 -13.01
C GLU A 145 11.73 24.31 -11.96
N ASP A 146 12.89 24.34 -11.29
CA ASP A 146 13.37 25.21 -10.20
C ASP A 146 13.33 26.74 -10.48
N HIS A 147 12.36 27.28 -11.23
CA HIS A 147 12.39 28.69 -11.62
C HIS A 147 11.85 29.69 -10.58
N LEU A 148 11.34 29.23 -9.43
CA LEU A 148 10.66 30.13 -8.47
C LEU A 148 11.44 30.39 -7.18
N VAL A 149 12.77 30.24 -7.21
CA VAL A 149 13.63 30.77 -6.16
C VAL A 149 14.78 31.55 -6.81
N GLY A 150 14.47 32.79 -7.18
CA GLY A 150 15.42 33.84 -7.57
C GLY A 150 15.10 35.12 -6.84
#